data_AF-A0A969UF33-F1
#
_entry.id   AF-A0A969UF33-F1
#
_cell.length_a   1.000
_cell.length_b   1.000
_cell.length_c   1.000
_cell.angle_alpha   90.00
_cell.angle_beta   90.00
_cell.angle_gamma   90.00
#
_symmetry.space_group_name_H-M   'P 1'
#
loop_
_entity.id
_entity.type
_entity.pdbx_description
1 polymer ?
#
loop_
_entity_poly.entity_id
_entity_poly.type
_entity_poly.pdbx_seq_one_letter_code
_entity_poly.pdbx_strand_id
1 'polypeptide(L)'
;MTLGQINEMPPPGIAAYPLANLEQSAFDRLWDFLQKQSSQSLPLQGILYLWSLETDAAQSLSCQVNSHCQTLLCLMQTLVQQTFSQLPKLWVVTQGAVVIGGTLEATHPPALSLAPMWGFSRGFGLEYPRLWGGLIDLEQGVPIAQQVPAIAAELVEQQGEDQIAYRQGKRHVARLVKRLPIPLADVRPINIQT
;
A
#
# COMPACT_ATOMS: atom_id res chain seq x y z
N MET A 1 -19.47 -10.66 -0.49
CA MET A 1 -18.47 -9.78 -1.11
C MET A 1 -18.89 -9.54 -2.54
N THR A 2 -19.62 -8.46 -2.80
CA THR A 2 -19.92 -8.04 -4.17
C THR A 2 -18.67 -7.32 -4.66
N LEU A 3 -18.00 -7.89 -5.66
CA LEU A 3 -17.06 -7.16 -6.51
C LEU A 3 -17.73 -5.83 -6.88
N GLY A 4 -17.08 -4.70 -6.57
CA GLY A 4 -17.60 -3.38 -6.87
C GLY A 4 -18.08 -3.34 -8.31
N GLN A 5 -19.39 -3.33 -8.51
CA GLN A 5 -19.96 -3.14 -9.83
C GLN A 5 -19.57 -1.72 -10.25
N ILE A 6 -18.79 -1.64 -11.31
CA ILE A 6 -18.45 -0.38 -11.97
C ILE A 6 -19.73 0.06 -12.69
N ASN A 7 -20.70 0.60 -11.93
CA ASN A 7 -22.03 0.94 -12.44
C ASN A 7 -22.04 2.21 -13.30
N GLU A 8 -20.89 2.88 -13.43
CA GLU A 8 -20.73 4.04 -14.29
C GLU A 8 -19.60 3.80 -15.30
N MET A 9 -19.86 4.20 -16.54
CA MET A 9 -18.85 4.14 -17.60
C MET A 9 -17.67 5.04 -17.19
N PRO A 10 -16.42 4.53 -17.22
CA PRO A 10 -15.28 5.32 -16.78
C PRO A 10 -15.11 6.57 -17.66
N PRO A 11 -14.57 7.67 -17.10
CA PRO A 11 -14.28 8.88 -17.85
C PRO A 11 -13.45 8.62 -19.12
N PRO A 12 -13.54 9.49 -20.15
CA PRO A 12 -12.69 9.38 -21.33
C PRO A 12 -11.21 9.32 -20.96
N GLY A 13 -10.48 8.36 -21.54
CA GLY A 13 -9.07 8.11 -21.22
C GLY A 13 -8.85 7.17 -20.02
N ILE A 14 -9.92 6.68 -19.39
CA ILE A 14 -9.85 5.66 -18.33
C ILE A 14 -10.42 4.35 -18.87
N ALA A 15 -9.60 3.31 -18.83
CA ALA A 15 -10.04 1.94 -19.05
C ALA A 15 -10.21 1.25 -17.70
N ALA A 16 -11.26 0.45 -17.54
CA ALA A 16 -11.49 -0.33 -16.35
C ALA A 16 -11.52 -1.83 -16.70
N TYR A 17 -10.85 -2.64 -15.89
CA TYR A 17 -10.84 -4.10 -16.03
C TYR A 17 -11.24 -4.72 -14.69
N PRO A 18 -12.43 -5.33 -14.59
CA PRO A 18 -12.83 -6.00 -13.36
C PRO A 18 -12.04 -7.30 -13.19
N LEU A 19 -11.45 -7.49 -12.00
CA LEU A 19 -10.84 -8.76 -11.63
C LEU A 19 -11.94 -9.73 -11.19
N ALA A 20 -12.05 -10.88 -11.86
CA ALA A 20 -13.09 -11.87 -11.58
C ALA A 20 -12.93 -12.55 -10.20
N ASN A 21 -11.69 -12.64 -9.71
CA ASN A 21 -11.35 -13.14 -8.38
C ASN A 21 -10.00 -12.53 -7.94
N LEU A 22 -9.55 -12.87 -6.73
CA LEU A 22 -8.31 -12.40 -6.12
C LEU A 22 -7.19 -13.46 -6.19
N GLU A 23 -7.28 -14.39 -7.13
CA GLU A 23 -6.26 -15.43 -7.35
C GLU A 23 -5.25 -14.97 -8.40
N GLN A 24 -4.06 -15.58 -8.36
CA GLN A 24 -2.96 -15.29 -9.29
C GLN A 24 -3.40 -15.24 -10.76
N SER A 25 -4.23 -16.22 -11.19
CA SER A 25 -4.69 -16.31 -12.57
C SER A 25 -5.46 -15.08 -13.07
N ALA A 26 -6.14 -14.34 -12.17
CA ALA A 26 -6.85 -13.13 -12.55
C ALA A 26 -5.89 -11.97 -12.82
N PHE A 27 -4.80 -11.86 -12.07
CA PHE A 27 -3.75 -10.87 -12.31
C PHE A 27 -3.00 -11.15 -13.60
N ASP A 28 -2.75 -12.42 -13.90
CA ASP A 28 -2.12 -12.81 -15.17
C ASP A 28 -3.03 -12.44 -16.37
N ARG A 29 -4.34 -12.68 -16.26
CA ARG A 29 -5.32 -12.25 -17.29
C ARG A 29 -5.41 -10.73 -17.44
N LEU A 30 -5.36 -9.99 -16.33
CA LEU A 30 -5.29 -8.52 -16.36
C LEU A 30 -4.05 -8.07 -17.13
N TRP A 31 -2.90 -8.70 -16.87
CA TRP A 31 -1.67 -8.37 -17.54
C TRP A 31 -1.72 -8.64 -19.06
N ASP A 32 -2.24 -9.80 -19.46
CA ASP A 32 -2.48 -10.12 -20.88
C ASP A 32 -3.41 -9.12 -21.57
N PHE A 33 -4.43 -8.63 -20.85
CA PHE A 33 -5.32 -7.59 -21.34
C PHE A 33 -4.59 -6.26 -21.56
N LEU A 34 -3.77 -5.83 -20.59
CA LEU A 34 -2.98 -4.59 -20.70
C LEU A 34 -2.00 -4.64 -21.87
N GLN A 35 -1.33 -5.79 -22.09
CA GLN A 35 -0.42 -5.96 -23.22
C GLN A 35 -1.12 -5.78 -24.57
N LYS A 36 -2.30 -6.38 -24.74
CA LYS A 36 -3.08 -6.28 -25.99
C LYS A 36 -3.51 -4.85 -26.30
N GLN A 37 -3.78 -4.05 -25.26
CA GLN A 37 -4.15 -2.63 -25.38
C GLN A 37 -2.94 -1.71 -25.63
N SER A 38 -1.75 -2.09 -25.14
CA SER A 38 -0.54 -1.25 -25.20
C SER A 38 -0.09 -0.88 -26.61
N SER A 39 -0.43 -1.66 -27.63
CA SER A 39 -0.14 -1.35 -29.04
C SER A 39 -0.83 -0.08 -29.56
N GLN A 40 -1.83 0.44 -28.85
CA GLN A 40 -2.60 1.64 -29.20
C GLN A 40 -2.50 2.77 -28.15
N SER A 41 -1.73 2.59 -27.07
CA SER A 41 -1.72 3.50 -25.92
C SER A 41 -0.30 3.87 -25.44
N LEU A 42 -0.23 4.84 -24.53
CA LEU A 42 1.03 5.23 -23.88
C LEU A 42 1.58 4.07 -23.03
N PRO A 43 2.91 3.94 -22.90
CA PRO A 43 3.51 2.89 -22.09
C PRO A 43 3.09 3.03 -20.61
N LEU A 44 2.93 1.89 -19.92
CA LEU A 44 2.60 1.85 -18.50
C LEU A 44 3.72 2.50 -17.68
N GLN A 45 3.47 3.67 -17.09
CA GLN A 45 4.49 4.44 -16.37
C GLN A 45 4.59 4.10 -14.89
N GLY A 46 3.49 3.65 -14.28
CA GLY A 46 3.43 3.39 -12.85
C GLY A 46 2.17 2.63 -12.47
N ILE A 47 2.21 2.03 -11.28
CA ILE A 47 1.11 1.24 -10.71
C ILE A 47 0.85 1.78 -9.32
N LEU A 48 -0.41 2.12 -9.05
CA LEU A 48 -0.86 2.58 -7.74
C LEU A 48 -1.79 1.54 -7.14
N TYR A 49 -1.35 0.87 -6.08
CA TYR A 49 -2.16 -0.09 -5.34
C TYR A 49 -2.94 0.62 -4.23
N LEU A 50 -4.26 0.64 -4.36
CA LEU A 50 -5.19 1.35 -3.48
C LEU A 50 -6.10 0.43 -2.65
N TRP A 51 -6.06 -0.88 -2.89
CA TRP A 51 -6.98 -1.83 -2.25
C TRP A 51 -6.80 -1.96 -0.73
N SER A 52 -5.64 -1.57 -0.20
CA SER A 52 -5.45 -1.56 1.26
C SER A 52 -6.30 -0.50 1.99
N LEU A 53 -6.89 0.45 1.24
CA LEU A 53 -7.78 1.48 1.78
C LEU A 53 -9.19 0.93 2.02
N GLU A 54 -9.51 -0.23 1.46
CA GLU A 54 -10.79 -0.90 1.69
C GLU A 54 -10.75 -1.60 3.05
N THR A 55 -11.52 -1.09 4.01
CA THR A 55 -11.64 -1.72 5.33
C THR A 55 -13.04 -2.27 5.52
N ASP A 56 -13.13 -3.57 5.79
CA ASP A 56 -14.36 -4.23 6.26
C ASP A 56 -14.23 -4.52 7.75
N ALA A 57 -14.83 -3.65 8.57
CA ALA A 57 -14.77 -3.72 10.02
C ALA A 57 -15.43 -4.99 10.61
N ALA A 58 -16.26 -5.70 9.83
CA ALA A 58 -16.89 -6.95 10.28
C ALA A 58 -15.94 -8.16 10.15
N GLN A 59 -14.86 -8.05 9.38
CA GLN A 59 -13.89 -9.14 9.22
C GLN A 59 -12.96 -9.25 10.41
N SER A 60 -12.56 -10.49 10.72
CA SER A 60 -11.50 -10.73 11.70
C SER A 60 -10.16 -10.16 11.20
N LEU A 61 -9.28 -9.81 12.15
CA LEU A 61 -7.94 -9.33 11.84
C LEU A 61 -7.17 -10.29 10.91
N SER A 62 -7.28 -11.60 11.12
CA SER A 62 -6.61 -12.60 10.29
C SER A 62 -7.12 -12.62 8.85
N CYS A 63 -8.44 -12.48 8.65
CA CYS A 63 -9.02 -12.38 7.31
C CYS A 63 -8.57 -11.12 6.58
N GLN A 64 -8.56 -9.98 7.26
CA GLN A 64 -8.07 -8.72 6.69
C GLN A 64 -6.58 -8.83 6.30
N VAL A 65 -5.73 -9.33 7.21
CA VAL A 65 -4.30 -9.57 6.92
C VAL A 65 -4.13 -10.46 5.69
N ASN A 66 -4.84 -11.59 5.64
CA ASN A 66 -4.73 -12.53 4.53
C ASN A 66 -5.16 -11.88 3.21
N SER A 67 -6.28 -11.16 3.18
CA SER A 67 -6.78 -10.48 1.97
C SER A 67 -5.79 -9.42 1.45
N HIS A 68 -5.31 -8.56 2.34
CA HIS A 68 -4.33 -7.51 2.02
C HIS A 68 -3.01 -8.12 1.49
N CYS A 69 -2.49 -9.14 2.17
CA CYS A 69 -1.24 -9.77 1.78
C CYS A 69 -1.40 -10.54 0.46
N GLN A 70 -2.47 -11.32 0.30
CA GLN A 70 -2.71 -12.14 -0.88
C GLN A 70 -2.79 -11.29 -2.15
N THR A 71 -3.61 -10.24 -2.13
CA THR A 71 -3.82 -9.42 -3.33
C THR A 71 -2.57 -8.68 -3.77
N LEU A 72 -1.82 -8.10 -2.82
CA LEU A 72 -0.57 -7.42 -3.14
C LEU A 72 0.52 -8.40 -3.56
N LEU A 73 0.60 -9.58 -2.93
CA LEU A 73 1.57 -10.61 -3.31
C LEU A 73 1.30 -11.11 -4.74
N CYS A 74 0.04 -11.37 -5.10
CA CYS A 74 -0.31 -11.77 -6.46
C CYS A 74 0.09 -10.71 -7.49
N LEU A 75 -0.19 -9.42 -7.20
CA LEU A 75 0.26 -8.32 -8.05
C LEU A 75 1.79 -8.30 -8.19
N MET A 76 2.52 -8.36 -7.08
CA MET A 76 3.99 -8.36 -7.09
C MET A 76 4.56 -9.55 -7.87
N GLN A 77 4.00 -10.75 -7.69
CA GLN A 77 4.40 -11.95 -8.41
C GLN A 77 4.13 -11.82 -9.90
N THR A 78 2.97 -11.29 -10.30
CA THR A 78 2.70 -10.98 -11.70
C THR A 78 3.75 -10.01 -12.21
N LEU A 79 4.01 -8.87 -11.56
CA LEU A 79 4.99 -7.90 -12.04
C LEU A 79 6.39 -8.48 -12.24
N VAL A 80 6.84 -9.36 -11.34
CA VAL A 80 8.17 -9.99 -11.45
C VAL A 80 8.26 -10.98 -12.62
N GLN A 81 7.15 -11.62 -12.99
CA GLN A 81 7.12 -12.61 -14.08
C GLN A 81 7.05 -11.98 -15.47
N GLN A 82 6.84 -10.66 -15.55
CA GLN A 82 6.58 -9.98 -16.81
C GLN A 82 7.80 -9.22 -17.33
N THR A 83 7.83 -9.07 -18.65
CA THR A 83 8.84 -8.26 -19.33
C THR A 83 8.24 -6.91 -19.70
N PHE A 84 8.97 -5.84 -19.41
CA PHE A 84 8.55 -4.47 -19.71
C PHE A 84 9.59 -3.81 -20.60
N SER A 85 9.13 -3.02 -21.57
CA SER A 85 10.00 -2.10 -22.31
C SER A 85 10.50 -0.96 -21.41
N GLN A 86 9.62 -0.47 -20.53
CA GLN A 86 9.93 0.48 -19.47
C GLN A 86 9.31 -0.04 -18.17
N LEU A 87 10.13 -0.19 -17.12
CA LEU A 87 9.68 -0.75 -15.84
C LEU A 87 8.79 0.26 -15.09
N PRO A 88 7.52 -0.07 -14.82
CA PRO A 88 6.67 0.77 -14.00
C PRO A 88 7.06 0.61 -12.54
N LYS A 89 6.92 1.70 -11.80
CA LYS A 89 7.09 1.67 -10.35
C LYS A 89 5.77 1.36 -9.65
N LEU A 90 5.81 0.40 -8.75
CA LEU A 90 4.71 0.04 -7.85
C LEU A 90 4.74 0.94 -6.61
N TRP A 91 3.65 1.66 -6.41
CA TRP A 91 3.36 2.42 -5.20
C TRP A 91 2.22 1.77 -4.44
N VAL A 92 2.43 1.53 -3.15
CA VAL A 92 1.44 0.91 -2.26
C VAL A 92 0.95 1.99 -1.30
N VAL A 93 -0.34 2.32 -1.40
CA VAL A 93 -0.95 3.34 -0.54
C VAL A 93 -1.71 2.63 0.57
N THR A 94 -1.45 3.02 1.81
CA THR A 94 -2.13 2.59 3.04
C THR A 94 -2.74 3.79 3.76
N GLN A 95 -3.58 3.54 4.77
CA GLN A 95 -4.10 4.59 5.64
C GLN A 95 -3.99 4.17 7.10
N GLY A 96 -3.30 4.97 7.91
CA GLY A 96 -3.12 4.71 9.34
C GLY A 96 -2.34 3.43 9.67
N ALA A 97 -1.55 2.89 8.74
CA ALA A 97 -0.75 1.68 8.98
C ALA A 97 0.46 1.93 9.89
N VAL A 98 0.98 3.17 9.91
CA VAL A 98 2.14 3.53 10.74
C VAL A 98 1.83 4.61 11.77
N VAL A 99 2.54 4.55 12.89
CA VAL A 99 2.43 5.52 13.99
C VAL A 99 3.59 6.51 13.91
N ILE A 100 3.29 7.81 13.98
CA ILE A 100 4.29 8.87 14.01
C ILE A 100 4.51 9.33 15.46
N GLY A 101 5.76 9.49 15.88
CA GLY A 101 6.10 10.05 17.20
C GLY A 101 5.90 9.11 18.39
N GLY A 102 5.50 7.86 18.18
CA GLY A 102 5.39 6.84 19.23
C GLY A 102 4.20 7.00 20.19
N THR A 103 3.37 8.01 19.99
CA THR A 103 2.09 8.20 20.69
C THR A 103 0.95 7.59 19.89
N LEU A 104 0.21 6.68 20.52
CA LEU A 104 -1.03 6.14 19.94
C LEU A 104 -2.14 7.16 20.16
N GLU A 105 -2.75 7.63 19.08
CA GLU A 105 -3.97 8.41 19.17
C GLU A 105 -5.15 7.48 19.51
N ALA A 106 -5.86 7.78 20.59
CA ALA A 106 -6.99 6.96 21.02
C ALA A 106 -8.16 6.98 20.01
N THR A 107 -8.28 8.08 19.25
CA THR A 107 -9.34 8.29 18.24
C THR A 107 -9.09 7.51 16.95
N HIS A 108 -7.83 7.24 16.62
CA HIS A 108 -7.40 6.63 15.36
C HIS A 108 -6.33 5.57 15.65
N PRO A 109 -6.75 4.38 16.14
CA PRO A 109 -5.82 3.30 16.40
C PRO A 109 -5.21 2.81 15.07
N PRO A 110 -3.92 2.42 15.07
CA PRO A 110 -3.24 2.00 13.86
C PRO A 110 -3.90 0.76 13.24
N ALA A 111 -3.94 0.73 11.91
CA ALA A 111 -4.47 -0.38 11.13
C ALA A 111 -3.53 -1.59 11.18
N LEU A 112 -3.61 -2.37 12.26
CA LEU A 112 -2.73 -3.52 12.52
C LEU A 112 -2.75 -4.57 11.40
N SER A 113 -3.86 -4.68 10.66
CA SER A 113 -3.99 -5.59 9.52
C SER A 113 -3.05 -5.29 8.36
N LEU A 114 -2.49 -4.07 8.31
CA LEU A 114 -1.56 -3.61 7.27
C LEU A 114 -0.08 -3.76 7.67
N ALA A 115 0.21 -4.11 8.92
CA ALA A 115 1.60 -4.25 9.38
C ALA A 115 2.39 -5.35 8.64
N PRO A 116 1.83 -6.54 8.37
CA PRO A 116 2.52 -7.57 7.58
C PRO A 116 2.80 -7.11 6.15
N MET A 117 1.87 -6.37 5.54
CA MET A 117 2.02 -5.76 4.22
C MET A 117 3.23 -4.84 4.16
N TRP A 118 3.32 -3.88 5.10
CA TRP A 118 4.49 -3.03 5.26
C TRP A 118 5.79 -3.83 5.46
N GLY A 119 5.71 -4.95 6.18
CA GLY A 119 6.81 -5.90 6.36
C GLY A 119 7.37 -6.42 5.04
N PHE A 120 6.56 -7.13 4.26
CA PHE A 120 7.05 -7.78 3.04
C PHE A 120 7.25 -6.81 1.88
N SER A 121 6.51 -5.70 1.80
CA SER A 121 6.73 -4.69 0.77
C SER A 121 8.13 -4.07 0.83
N ARG A 122 8.69 -3.91 2.03
CA ARG A 122 10.10 -3.51 2.19
C ARG A 122 11.07 -4.55 1.61
N GLY A 123 10.77 -5.84 1.78
CA GLY A 123 11.54 -6.92 1.16
C GLY A 123 11.47 -6.86 -0.36
N PHE A 124 10.28 -6.67 -0.93
CA PHE A 124 10.10 -6.48 -2.36
C PHE A 124 10.91 -5.29 -2.91
N GLY A 125 10.95 -4.16 -2.18
CA GLY A 125 11.75 -3.00 -2.56
C GLY A 125 13.26 -3.28 -2.60
N LEU A 126 13.76 -4.18 -1.73
CA LEU A 126 15.15 -4.62 -1.74
C LEU A 126 15.47 -5.61 -2.86
N GLU A 127 14.55 -6.53 -3.16
CA GLU A 127 14.74 -7.56 -4.19
C GLU A 127 14.55 -7.00 -5.62
N TYR A 128 13.57 -6.11 -5.80
CA TYR A 128 13.18 -5.55 -7.10
C TYR A 128 13.19 -4.01 -7.11
N PRO A 129 14.32 -3.34 -6.82
CA PRO A 129 14.39 -1.88 -6.65
C PRO A 129 13.99 -1.09 -7.90
N ARG A 130 14.08 -1.69 -9.10
CA ARG A 130 13.66 -1.05 -10.36
C ARG A 130 12.14 -1.04 -10.57
N LEU A 131 11.42 -1.96 -9.93
CA LEU A 131 9.94 -2.04 -9.96
C LEU A 131 9.31 -1.32 -8.76
N TRP A 132 10.13 -0.84 -7.82
CA TRP A 132 9.65 -0.28 -6.57
C TRP A 132 9.53 1.25 -6.63
N GLY A 133 8.34 1.74 -6.28
CA GLY A 133 8.05 3.15 -6.06
C GLY A 133 8.16 3.51 -4.60
N GLY A 134 7.39 2.81 -3.75
CA GLY A 134 7.39 3.04 -2.31
C GLY A 134 6.06 2.72 -1.63
N LEU A 135 6.05 2.91 -0.31
CA LEU A 135 4.89 2.89 0.58
C LEU A 135 4.50 4.32 0.92
N ILE A 136 3.21 4.62 0.84
CA ILE A 136 2.63 5.91 1.24
C ILE A 136 1.53 5.64 2.25
N ASP A 137 1.71 6.06 3.50
CA ASP A 137 0.68 5.96 4.52
C ASP A 137 -0.06 7.28 4.72
N LEU A 138 -1.34 7.28 4.40
CA LEU A 138 -2.24 8.41 4.52
C LEU A 138 -2.79 8.57 5.94
N GLU A 139 -3.29 9.76 6.22
CA GLU A 139 -3.90 10.09 7.50
C GLU A 139 -5.27 9.43 7.63
N GLN A 140 -5.48 8.71 8.73
CA GLN A 140 -6.76 8.10 9.07
C GLN A 140 -7.77 9.19 9.46
N GLY A 141 -9.04 8.99 9.10
CA GLY A 141 -10.11 9.97 9.40
C GLY A 141 -10.18 11.17 8.44
N VAL A 142 -9.19 11.35 7.56
CA VAL A 142 -9.21 12.34 6.48
C VAL A 142 -9.71 11.70 5.17
N PRO A 143 -10.70 12.30 4.48
CA PRO A 143 -11.19 11.76 3.20
C PRO A 143 -10.08 11.62 2.16
N ILE A 144 -10.03 10.48 1.47
CA ILE A 144 -8.98 10.17 0.47
C ILE A 144 -8.88 11.25 -0.62
N ALA A 145 -10.02 11.81 -1.06
CA ALA A 145 -10.06 12.88 -2.06
C ALA A 145 -9.21 14.10 -1.68
N GLN A 146 -9.11 14.42 -0.38
CA GLN A 146 -8.29 15.54 0.12
C GLN A 146 -6.79 15.20 0.17
N GLN A 147 -6.45 13.91 0.12
CA GLN A 147 -5.09 13.39 0.23
C GLN A 147 -4.48 13.02 -1.14
N VAL A 148 -5.25 13.08 -2.23
CA VAL A 148 -4.78 12.84 -3.61
C VAL A 148 -3.55 13.69 -3.97
N PRO A 149 -3.46 14.98 -3.62
CA PRO A 149 -2.26 15.78 -3.93
C PRO A 149 -0.99 15.23 -3.29
N ALA A 150 -1.07 14.65 -2.08
CA ALA A 150 0.07 14.03 -1.42
C ALA A 150 0.55 12.78 -2.16
N ILE A 151 -0.38 11.95 -2.65
CA ILE A 151 -0.05 10.78 -3.48
C ILE A 151 0.60 11.23 -4.79
N ALA A 152 0.00 12.20 -5.48
CA ALA A 152 0.49 12.69 -6.77
C ALA A 152 1.90 13.28 -6.66
N ALA A 153 2.22 13.96 -5.57
CA ALA A 153 3.55 14.50 -5.32
C ALA A 153 4.62 13.39 -5.30
N GLU A 154 4.37 12.27 -4.62
CA GLU A 154 5.34 11.14 -4.59
C GLU A 154 5.50 10.45 -5.96
N LEU A 155 4.44 10.41 -6.75
CA LEU A 155 4.48 9.81 -8.10
C LEU A 155 5.34 10.63 -9.07
N VAL A 156 5.34 11.96 -8.95
CA VAL A 156 6.05 12.88 -9.85
C VAL A 156 7.44 13.22 -9.33
N GLU A 157 7.59 13.48 -8.03
CA GLU A 157 8.81 13.94 -7.39
C GLU A 157 9.41 12.87 -6.49
N GLN A 158 10.20 11.97 -7.07
CA GLN A 158 10.87 10.91 -6.32
C GLN A 158 12.12 11.46 -5.62
N GLN A 159 11.97 11.79 -4.34
CA GLN A 159 13.06 12.34 -3.51
C GLN A 159 14.01 11.26 -2.95
N GLY A 160 14.01 10.05 -3.52
CA GLY A 160 14.84 8.92 -3.06
C GLY A 160 14.32 8.23 -1.79
N GLU A 161 13.14 8.61 -1.32
CA GLU A 161 12.47 8.04 -0.15
C GLU A 161 11.36 7.10 -0.61
N ASP A 162 11.24 5.93 0.02
CA ASP A 162 10.30 4.88 -0.40
C ASP A 162 9.35 4.42 0.72
N GLN A 163 9.41 5.08 1.88
CA GLN A 163 8.56 4.82 3.04
C GLN A 163 8.12 6.16 3.62
N ILE A 164 6.96 6.61 3.15
CA ILE A 164 6.42 7.93 3.41
C ILE A 164 5.14 7.82 4.24
N ALA A 165 4.94 8.77 5.14
CA ALA A 165 3.67 8.93 5.84
C ALA A 165 3.24 10.39 5.84
N TYR A 166 1.95 10.64 5.66
CA TYR A 166 1.35 11.97 5.72
C TYR A 166 0.45 12.10 6.96
N ARG A 167 0.69 13.12 7.78
CA ARG A 167 -0.15 13.44 8.97
C ARG A 167 -0.28 14.94 9.11
N GLN A 168 -1.49 15.44 9.31
CA GLN A 168 -1.80 16.87 9.45
C GLN A 168 -1.20 17.70 8.31
N GLY A 169 -1.24 17.17 7.08
CA GLY A 169 -0.65 17.79 5.88
C GLY A 169 0.88 17.81 5.84
N LYS A 170 1.57 17.16 6.78
CA LYS A 170 3.04 17.07 6.81
C LYS A 170 3.52 15.73 6.28
N ARG A 171 4.58 15.79 5.49
CA ARG A 171 5.31 14.62 4.96
C ARG A 171 6.34 14.15 5.98
N HIS A 172 6.35 12.85 6.27
CA HIS A 172 7.29 12.16 7.13
C HIS A 172 7.93 11.00 6.38
N VAL A 173 9.18 10.67 6.73
CA VAL A 173 9.93 9.56 6.13
C VAL A 173 10.50 8.64 7.20
N ALA A 174 10.57 7.35 6.90
CA ALA A 174 11.06 6.35 7.84
C ALA A 174 12.57 6.50 8.11
N ARG A 175 12.96 6.48 9.39
CA ARG A 175 14.36 6.48 9.82
C ARG A 175 14.55 5.51 10.98
N LEU A 176 15.63 4.74 10.92
CA LEU A 176 16.08 3.95 12.06
C LEU A 176 16.90 4.85 12.98
N VAL A 177 16.49 4.93 14.26
CA VAL A 177 17.19 5.71 15.28
C VAL A 177 17.60 4.80 16.43
N LYS A 178 18.74 5.13 17.06
CA LYS A 178 19.17 4.43 18.27
C LYS A 178 18.21 4.77 19.41
N ARG A 179 17.59 3.76 20.02
CA ARG A 179 16.84 3.94 21.25
C ARG A 179 17.81 4.30 22.37
N LEU A 180 17.66 5.49 22.95
CA LEU A 180 18.39 5.85 24.16
C LEU A 180 17.86 5.03 25.34
N PRO A 181 18.70 4.62 26.30
CA PRO A 181 18.27 3.88 27.47
C PRO A 181 17.17 4.65 28.22
N ILE A 182 16.05 3.99 28.51
CA ILE A 182 15.07 4.51 29.47
C ILE A 182 15.69 4.30 30.86
N PRO A 183 15.69 5.32 31.75
CA PRO A 183 16.17 5.14 33.12
C PRO A 183 15.47 3.94 33.78
N LEU A 184 16.24 2.99 34.30
CA LEU A 184 15.74 1.74 34.89
C LEU A 184 14.74 1.94 36.04
N ALA A 185 14.66 3.15 36.61
CA ALA A 185 13.71 3.51 37.66
C ALA A 185 12.23 3.41 37.22
N ASP A 186 11.94 3.46 35.91
CA ASP A 186 10.58 3.41 35.38
C ASP A 186 10.14 2.02 34.90
N VAL A 187 11.01 1.01 34.97
CA VAL A 187 10.68 -0.36 34.56
C VAL A 187 10.10 -1.13 35.74
N ARG A 188 8.78 -1.07 35.93
CA ARG A 188 8.10 -2.01 36.83
C ARG A 188 8.03 -3.39 36.18
N PRO A 189 8.49 -4.46 36.84
CA PRO A 189 8.37 -5.81 36.30
C PRO A 189 6.89 -6.16 36.08
N ILE A 190 6.58 -6.75 34.92
CA ILE A 190 5.25 -7.27 34.61
C ILE A 190 5.09 -8.56 35.41
N ASN A 191 4.23 -8.55 36.42
CA ASN A 191 3.79 -9.77 37.10
C ASN A 191 2.85 -10.52 36.16
N ILE A 192 3.35 -11.59 35.53
CA ILE A 192 2.52 -12.56 34.83
C ILE A 192 1.96 -13.49 35.91
N GLN A 193 0.67 -13.35 36.22
CA GLN A 193 -0.03 -14.34 37.04
C GLN A 193 -0.24 -15.58 36.16
N THR A 194 0.46 -16.67 36.49
CA THR A 194 0.25 -18.02 35.95
C THR A 194 -0.81 -18.76 36.73
#